data_AF-A0A536VWY9-F1
#
_entry.id   AF-A0A536VWY9-F1
#
_cell.length_a   1.000
_cell.length_b   1.000
_cell.length_c   1.000
_cell.angle_alpha   90.00
_cell.angle_beta   90.00
_cell.angle_gamma   90.00
#
_symmetry.space_group_name_H-M   'P 1'
#
loop_
_entity.id
_entity.type
_entity.pdbx_description
1 polymer ?
#
loop_
_entity_poly.entity_id
_entity_poly.type
_entity_poly.pdbx_seq_one_letter_code
_entity_poly.pdbx_strand_id
1 'polypeptide(L)' 'MASYGVALIAYKEARYDEARKWMRPVMQTTTPPPEAMYLGLCIERKLGDRQAELSYVTQLRNRFPDSVETKAITTEACE' A
#
# COMPACT_ATOMS: atom_id res chain seq x y z
N MET A 1 -15.16 3.42 1.95
CA MET A 1 -13.94 2.64 1.65
C MET A 1 -14.29 1.26 1.12
N ALA A 2 -15.08 1.13 0.04
CA ALA A 2 -15.40 -0.18 -0.52
C ALA A 2 -14.19 -0.79 -1.27
N SER A 3 -13.44 0.04 -1.99
CA SER A 3 -12.33 -0.41 -2.84
C SER A 3 -11.10 -0.92 -2.06
N TYR A 4 -10.87 -0.42 -0.83
CA TYR A 4 -9.77 -0.92 0.01
C TYR A 4 -9.98 -2.37 0.44
N GLY A 5 -11.19 -2.73 0.87
CA GLY A 5 -11.50 -4.11 1.25
C GLY A 5 -11.36 -5.09 0.08
N VAL A 6 -11.80 -4.68 -1.11
CA VAL A 6 -11.64 -5.49 -2.33
C VAL A 6 -10.17 -5.62 -2.73
N ALA A 7 -9.39 -4.54 -2.63
CA ALA A 7 -7.94 -4.59 -2.86
C ALA A 7 -7.24 -5.54 -1.89
N LEU A 8 -7.64 -5.55 -0.62
CA LEU A 8 -7.06 -6.44 0.40
C LEU A 8 -7.38 -7.91 0.11
N ILE A 9 -8.61 -8.23 -0.33
CA ILE A 9 -8.99 -9.58 -0.74
C ILE A 9 -8.16 -10.00 -1.95
N ALA A 10 -8.09 -9.16 -3.00
CA ALA A 10 -7.29 -9.45 -4.19
C ALA A 10 -5.80 -9.66 -3.85
N TYR A 11 -5.24 -8.86 -2.94
CA TYR A 11 -3.86 -9.01 -2.47
C TYR A 11 -3.63 -10.37 -1.80
N LYS A 12 -4.52 -10.79 -0.89
CA LYS A 12 -4.45 -12.08 -0.20
C LYS A 12 -4.58 -13.27 -1.14
N GLU A 13 -5.31 -13.12 -2.24
CA GLU A 13 -5.43 -14.13 -3.30
C GLU A 13 -4.30 -14.07 -4.33
N ALA A 14 -3.24 -13.30 -4.07
CA ALA A 14 -2.11 -13.07 -4.98
C ALA A 14 -2.49 -12.44 -6.34
N ARG A 15 -3.67 -11.82 -6.44
CA ARG A 15 -4.15 -11.05 -7.60
C ARG A 15 -3.65 -9.61 -7.54
N TYR A 16 -2.32 -9.43 -7.58
CA TYR A 16 -1.68 -8.13 -7.30
C TYR A 16 -2.02 -7.03 -8.31
N ASP A 17 -2.11 -7.34 -9.61
CA ASP A 17 -2.52 -6.36 -10.63
C ASP A 17 -3.94 -5.85 -10.41
N GLU A 18 -4.83 -6.73 -9.94
CA GLU A 18 -6.19 -6.38 -9.62
C GLU A 18 -6.26 -5.54 -8.33
N ALA A 19 -5.50 -5.94 -7.31
CA ALA A 19 -5.35 -5.17 -6.09
C ALA A 19 -4.86 -3.74 -6.38
N ARG A 20 -3.86 -3.57 -7.26
CA ARG A 20 -3.36 -2.26 -7.70
C ARG A 20 -4.45 -1.40 -8.34
N LYS A 21 -5.30 -1.98 -9.18
CA LYS A 21 -6.44 -1.27 -9.81
C LYS A 21 -7.44 -0.79 -8.76
N TRP A 22 -7.79 -1.64 -7.79
CA TRP A 22 -8.70 -1.29 -6.70
C TRP A 22 -8.12 -0.23 -5.75
N MET A 23 -6.79 -0.14 -5.63
CA MET A 23 -6.12 0.88 -4.82
C MET A 23 -6.08 2.27 -5.46
N ARG A 24 -6.20 2.41 -6.79
CA ARG A 24 -6.23 3.72 -7.47
C ARG A 24 -7.22 4.71 -6.85
N PRO A 25 -8.52 4.39 -6.70
CA PRO A 25 -9.48 5.31 -6.09
C PRO A 25 -9.19 5.55 -4.59
N VAL A 26 -8.62 4.58 -3.87
CA VAL A 26 -8.25 4.74 -2.45
C VAL A 26 -7.13 5.78 -2.31
N MET A 27 -6.16 5.76 -3.22
CA MET A 27 -5.02 6.68 -3.24
C MET A 27 -5.37 8.07 -3.78
N GLN A 28 -6.50 8.21 -4.47
CA GLN A 28 -7.02 9.51 -4.93
C GLN A 28 -7.78 10.28 -3.82
N THR A 29 -7.98 9.67 -2.64
CA THR A 29 -8.55 10.38 -1.50
C THR A 29 -7.56 11.41 -0.95
N THR A 30 -8.05 12.53 -0.41
CA THR A 30 -7.21 13.66 0.03
C THR A 30 -6.13 13.24 1.03
N THR A 31 -6.48 12.33 1.93
CA THR A 31 -5.55 11.76 2.92
C THR A 31 -5.81 10.26 3.03
N PRO A 32 -5.14 9.43 2.21
CA PRO A 32 -5.19 7.99 2.39
C PRO A 32 -4.62 7.66 3.77
N PRO A 33 -5.27 6.78 4.55
CA PRO A 33 -4.77 6.37 5.85
C PRO A 33 -3.46 5.56 5.69
N PRO A 34 -2.59 5.53 6.70
CA PRO A 34 -1.29 4.86 6.60
C PRO A 34 -1.40 3.38 6.23
N GLU A 35 -2.45 2.68 6.67
CA GLU A 35 -2.72 1.27 6.35
C GLU A 35 -3.00 1.08 4.86
N ALA A 36 -3.71 2.02 4.23
CA ALA A 36 -3.95 1.98 2.79
C ALA A 36 -2.66 2.23 2.01
N MET A 37 -1.83 3.18 2.46
CA MET A 37 -0.54 3.45 1.82
C MET A 37 0.43 2.27 1.97
N TYR A 38 0.39 1.60 3.12
CA TYR A 38 1.17 0.38 3.37
C TYR A 38 0.73 -0.78 2.49
N LEU A 39 -0.58 -0.98 2.30
CA LEU A 39 -1.09 -1.98 1.35
C LEU A 39 -0.64 -1.67 -0.08
N GLY A 40 -0.67 -0.39 -0.49
CA GLY A 40 -0.14 0.06 -1.78
C GLY A 40 1.33 -0.32 -1.96
N LEU A 41 2.17 -0.02 -0.96
CA LEU A 41 3.57 -0.43 -0.93
C LEU A 41 3.75 -1.94 -1.11
N CYS A 42 2.98 -2.75 -0.37
CA CYS A 42 3.09 -4.21 -0.44
C CYS A 42 2.67 -4.77 -1.80
N ILE A 43 1.63 -4.21 -2.43
CA ILE A 43 1.22 -4.56 -3.79
C ILE A 43 2.36 -4.29 -4.78
N GLU A 44 2.94 -3.09 -4.76
CA GLU A 44 4.03 -2.73 -5.69
C GLU A 44 5.29 -3.58 -5.47
N ARG A 45 5.60 -3.91 -4.22
CA ARG A 45 6.70 -4.82 -3.88
C ARG A 45 6.48 -6.22 -4.48
N LYS A 46 5.25 -6.77 -4.39
CA LYS A 46 4.91 -8.07 -5.00
C LYS A 46 4.91 -8.04 -6.53
N LEU A 47 4.59 -6.89 -7.12
CA LEU A 47 4.68 -6.67 -8.58
C LEU A 47 6.10 -6.38 -9.07
N GLY A 48 7.05 -6.10 -8.18
CA GLY A 48 8.43 -5.74 -8.53
C GLY A 48 8.60 -4.29 -8.99
N ASP A 49 7.61 -3.43 -8.81
CA ASP A 49 7.67 -2.01 -9.17
C ASP A 49 8.38 -1.21 -8.05
N ARG A 50 9.72 -1.27 -8.07
CA ARG A 50 10.56 -0.64 -7.05
C ARG A 50 10.42 0.89 -7.02
N GLN A 51 10.10 1.51 -8.16
CA GLN A 51 9.90 2.96 -8.21
C GLN A 51 8.62 3.36 -7.48
N ALA A 52 7.52 2.64 -7.74
CA ALA A 52 6.26 2.86 -7.04
C ALA A 52 6.39 2.52 -5.54
N GLU A 53 7.07 1.43 -5.20
CA GLU A 53 7.40 1.07 -3.80
C GLU A 53 8.08 2.23 -3.07
N LEU A 54 9.16 2.78 -3.63
CA LEU A 54 9.88 3.91 -3.02
C LEU A 54 9.02 5.15 -2.86
N SER A 55 8.12 5.42 -3.82
CA SER A 55 7.16 6.53 -3.70
C SER A 55 6.27 6.36 -2.47
N TYR A 56 5.73 5.16 -2.24
CA TYR A 56 4.93 4.87 -1.05
C TYR A 56 5.74 4.99 0.24
N VAL A 57 6.98 4.48 0.26
CA VAL A 57 7.90 4.62 1.41
C VAL A 57 8.11 6.08 1.79
N THR A 58 8.45 6.92 0.80
CA THR A 58 8.69 8.34 1.05
C THR A 58 7.44 9.04 1.56
N GLN A 59 6.28 8.75 0.98
CA GLN A 59 5.03 9.37 1.42
C GLN A 59 4.63 8.94 2.84
N LEU A 60 4.79 7.65 3.18
CA LEU A 60 4.55 7.15 4.54
C LEU A 60 5.48 7.82 5.56
N ARG A 61 6.78 7.87 5.28
CA ARG A 61 7.76 8.53 6.16
C ARG A 61 7.49 10.01 6.36
N ASN A 62 7.07 10.70 5.30
CA ASN A 62 6.82 12.14 5.35
C ASN A 62 5.49 12.49 6.03
N ARG A 63 4.44 11.68 5.84
CA ARG A 63 3.09 11.97 6.35
C ARG A 63 2.81 11.33 7.70
N PHE A 64 3.41 10.17 7.97
CA PHE A 64 3.13 9.32 9.12
C PHE A 64 4.43 8.78 9.77
N PRO A 65 5.40 9.64 10.14
CA PRO A 65 6.72 9.22 10.61
C PRO A 65 6.68 8.29 11.84
N ASP A 66 5.71 8.50 12.75
CA ASP A 66 5.60 7.77 14.01
C ASP A 66 4.66 6.55 13.94
N SER A 67 4.05 6.29 12.80
CA SER A 67 3.05 5.22 12.67
C SER A 67 3.69 3.83 12.67
N VAL A 68 2.87 2.83 13.03
CA VAL A 68 3.30 1.43 13.05
C VAL A 68 3.66 0.96 11.64
N GLU A 69 2.92 1.42 10.64
CA GLU A 69 3.11 1.13 9.22
C GLU A 69 4.46 1.63 8.71
N THR A 70 4.87 2.83 9.12
CA THR A 70 6.18 3.39 8.74
C THR A 70 7.33 2.55 9.33
N LYS A 71 7.16 2.04 10.56
CA LYS A 71 8.12 1.09 11.16
C LYS A 71 8.10 -0.27 10.47
N ALA A 72 6.94 -0.68 9.94
CA ALA A 72 6.76 -1.93 9.22
C ALA A 72 7.26 -1.91 7.76
N ILE A 73 7.71 -0.76 7.23
CA ILE A 73 8.27 -0.65 5.87
C ILE A 73 9.51 -1.53 5.69
N THR A 74 10.34 -1.59 6.74
CA THR A 74 11.65 -2.26 6.74
C THR A 74 11.58 -3.74 7.08
N THR A 75 10.49 -4.17 7.72
CA THR A 75 10.25 -5.58 7.99
C THR A 75 9.66 -6.24 6.74
N GLU A 76 9.84 -7.55 6.60
CA GLU A 76 9.20 -8.39 5.57
C GLU A 76 7.66 -8.46 5.75
N ALA A 77 7.03 -7.47 6.38
CA ALA A 77 5.66 -7.48 6.88
C ALA A 77 4.57 -7.29 5.79
N CYS A 78 4.90 -7.57 4.54
CA CYS A 78 3.93 -7.73 3.46
C CYS A 78 3.38 -9.17 3.38
N GLU A 79 3.46 -9.93 4.48
CA GLU A 79 2.89 -11.28 4.62
C GLU A 79 1.40 -11.25 5.00
#